data_AF-A0A0G1N0N7-F1
#
_entry.id   AF-A0A0G1N0N7-F1
#
_cell.length_a   1.000
_cell.length_b   1.000
_cell.length_c   1.000
_cell.angle_alpha   90.00
_cell.angle_beta   90.00
_cell.angle_gamma   90.00
#
_symmetry.space_group_name_H-M   'P 1'
#
loop_
_entity.id
_entity.type
_entity.pdbx_description
1 polymer ?
#
loop_
_entity_poly.entity_id
_entity_poly.type
_entity_poly.pdbx_seq_one_letter_code
_entity_poly.pdbx_strand_id
1 'polypeptide(L)'
;MQVSQNPINKTLEKQLDQMFYQVLAEIDSPEDLKTVLCDVLTEGERTAVIKRLGIALYLDKGRNYEDIKNNIKVSSATIATVAENLGNSGWQEMIRRIKAEEWAMGKFYITTTLPYVNAEPHIGFAMEIIRADVLARMHRALGDEVFFNTGTDEHGQKIYQMAVEAGQEPKAYCDENAAKFGQLKTGLNLSYDNFVRTTDEHHIQAAQEFWKLCEAKGDIYKKTYKVKYCVGCELEKTDSELEEGKCPLHPTQKLQNIEEENYFFRFSNYQQKLLGLYQAQPDFVMPDFRQNEMRIFIEGGLQDFSISRLKSKMPWGIEVHGDPTQIIYVWFDALVNYISCLGWPENTKRFKEFWPGVQVCGKDNLRQQTAMWQAMLMSADLPTSKQVLVGGFLTSGGQKISKSLGNTINPLEWAEKYGADALRYFLLSEVSVFEDSDVTVDRFEEAYQTNLANGIGNLAARVATMAEKISLKVPEQKMEIS
;
A
#
# COMPACT_ATOMS: atom_id res chain seq x y z
N MET A 1 6.80 -51.88 10.23
CA MET A 1 6.32 -52.99 11.09
C MET A 1 5.81 -54.13 10.20
N GLN A 2 6.12 -55.41 10.49
CA GLN A 2 5.35 -56.50 9.87
C GLN A 2 4.02 -56.60 10.64
N VAL A 3 2.94 -56.12 10.04
CA VAL A 3 1.60 -56.20 10.63
C VAL A 3 1.00 -57.56 10.27
N SER A 4 0.46 -58.26 11.26
CA SER A 4 -0.26 -59.52 11.06
C SER A 4 -1.41 -59.35 10.06
N GLN A 5 -1.56 -60.29 9.12
CA GLN A 5 -2.68 -60.33 8.16
C GLN A 5 -4.01 -60.77 8.83
N ASN A 6 -3.95 -61.27 10.07
CA ASN A 6 -5.16 -61.66 10.80
C ASN A 6 -5.96 -60.41 11.20
N PRO A 7 -7.25 -60.32 10.84
CA PRO A 7 -8.07 -59.15 11.15
C PRO A 7 -8.30 -59.04 12.65
N ILE A 8 -8.22 -57.80 13.15
CA ILE A 8 -8.62 -57.47 14.51
C ILE A 8 -10.16 -57.62 14.60
N ASN A 9 -10.68 -57.95 15.79
CA ASN A 9 -12.12 -57.92 16.02
C ASN A 9 -12.63 -56.49 15.75
N LYS A 10 -13.68 -56.35 14.91
CA LYS A 10 -14.24 -55.04 14.50
C LYS A 10 -14.63 -54.13 15.68
N THR A 11 -15.06 -54.69 16.80
CA THR A 11 -15.38 -53.92 18.02
C THR A 11 -14.12 -53.33 18.64
N LEU A 12 -13.05 -54.12 18.71
CA LEU A 12 -11.76 -53.68 19.22
C LEU A 12 -11.10 -52.66 18.27
N GLU A 13 -11.16 -52.89 16.96
CA GLU A 13 -10.67 -51.96 15.94
C GLU A 13 -11.32 -50.58 16.08
N LYS A 14 -12.66 -50.53 16.18
CA LYS A 14 -13.38 -49.27 16.39
C LYS A 14 -13.01 -48.56 17.70
N GLN A 15 -12.78 -49.30 18.78
CA GLN A 15 -12.35 -48.73 20.05
C GLN A 15 -10.95 -48.14 19.94
N LEU A 16 -10.02 -48.86 19.32
CA LEU A 16 -8.65 -48.40 19.10
C LEU A 16 -8.61 -47.17 18.18
N ASP A 17 -9.40 -47.14 17.11
CA ASP A 17 -9.53 -45.99 16.22
C ASP A 17 -10.03 -44.75 16.97
N GLN A 18 -11.09 -44.90 17.78
CA GLN A 18 -11.64 -43.79 18.55
C GLN A 18 -10.62 -43.27 19.58
N MET A 19 -9.92 -44.16 20.28
CA MET A 19 -8.86 -43.78 21.21
C MET A 19 -7.73 -43.05 20.49
N PHE A 20 -7.30 -43.54 19.33
CA PHE A 20 -6.23 -42.93 18.54
C PHE A 20 -6.57 -41.50 18.11
N TYR A 21 -7.78 -41.28 17.57
CA TYR A 21 -8.20 -39.93 17.18
C TYR A 21 -8.38 -38.99 18.37
N GLN A 22 -8.88 -39.49 19.50
CA GLN A 22 -9.03 -38.68 20.71
C GLN A 22 -7.66 -38.24 21.26
N VAL A 23 -6.70 -39.15 21.34
CA VAL A 23 -5.33 -38.82 21.77
C VAL A 23 -4.70 -37.78 20.84
N LEU A 24 -4.86 -37.91 19.52
CA LEU A 24 -4.34 -36.91 18.58
C LEU A 24 -5.03 -35.55 18.72
N ALA A 25 -6.32 -35.51 19.07
CA ALA A 25 -7.07 -34.28 19.24
C ALA A 25 -6.76 -33.54 20.55
N GLU A 26 -6.23 -34.22 21.56
CA GLU A 26 -5.87 -33.67 22.88
C GLU A 26 -4.42 -33.14 22.94
N ILE A 27 -3.64 -33.22 21.84
CA ILE A 27 -2.27 -32.69 21.79
C ILE A 27 -2.31 -31.23 21.35
N ASP A 28 -2.03 -30.33 22.30
CA ASP A 28 -2.16 -28.88 22.10
C ASP A 28 -0.91 -28.19 21.50
N SER A 29 0.21 -28.91 21.31
CA SER A 29 1.46 -28.33 20.76
C SER A 29 2.07 -29.11 19.58
N PRO A 30 2.64 -28.43 18.58
CA PRO A 30 3.35 -29.07 17.46
C PRO A 30 4.55 -29.92 17.91
N GLU A 31 5.27 -29.49 18.95
CA GLU A 31 6.43 -30.18 19.50
C GLU A 31 6.05 -31.50 20.17
N ASP A 32 4.94 -31.52 20.92
CA ASP A 32 4.42 -32.73 21.55
C ASP A 32 3.87 -33.70 20.50
N LEU A 33 3.16 -33.18 19.49
CA LEU A 33 2.66 -34.00 18.39
C LEU A 33 3.81 -34.63 17.60
N LYS A 34 4.86 -33.86 17.33
CA LYS A 34 6.09 -34.36 16.69
C LYS A 34 6.71 -35.47 17.51
N THR A 35 6.79 -35.32 18.83
CA THR A 35 7.35 -36.33 19.74
C THR A 35 6.55 -37.62 19.67
N VAL A 36 5.22 -37.54 19.80
CA VAL A 36 4.32 -38.70 19.69
C VAL A 36 4.46 -39.40 18.34
N LEU A 37 4.46 -38.64 17.23
CA LEU A 37 4.61 -39.22 15.89
C LEU A 37 6.00 -39.81 15.65
N CYS A 38 7.04 -39.27 16.28
CA CYS A 38 8.39 -39.82 16.21
C CYS A 38 8.51 -41.20 16.87
N ASP A 39 7.76 -41.43 17.95
CA ASP A 39 7.75 -42.68 18.70
C ASP A 39 6.81 -43.74 18.09
N VAL A 40 5.68 -43.32 17.53
CA VAL A 40 4.67 -44.23 16.97
C VAL A 40 4.98 -44.66 15.53
N LEU A 41 5.52 -43.76 14.71
CA LEU A 41 5.80 -44.01 13.31
C LEU A 41 7.29 -44.22 13.07
N THR A 42 7.65 -45.12 12.16
CA THR A 42 9.03 -45.20 11.66
C THR A 42 9.40 -43.97 10.82
N GLU A 43 10.70 -43.72 10.65
CA GLU A 43 11.18 -42.63 9.78
C GLU A 43 10.65 -42.73 8.34
N GLY A 44 10.54 -43.96 7.81
CA GLY A 44 10.00 -44.21 6.48
C GLY A 44 8.52 -43.87 6.36
N GLU A 45 7.71 -44.22 7.37
CA GLU A 45 6.28 -43.91 7.42
C GLU A 45 6.06 -42.39 7.53
N ARG A 46 6.81 -41.70 8.40
CA ARG A 46 6.77 -40.23 8.50
C ARG A 46 7.13 -39.56 7.17
N THR A 47 8.22 -40.01 6.56
CA THR A 47 8.66 -39.50 5.24
C THR A 47 7.59 -39.70 4.17
N ALA A 48 6.91 -40.84 4.17
CA ALA A 48 5.83 -41.11 3.21
C ALA A 48 4.63 -40.17 3.41
N VAL A 49 4.21 -39.92 4.65
CA VAL A 49 3.12 -38.97 4.97
C VAL A 49 3.49 -37.55 4.54
N ILE A 50 4.69 -37.07 4.91
CA ILE A 50 5.19 -35.73 4.54
C ILE A 50 5.22 -35.55 3.02
N LYS A 51 5.73 -36.54 2.29
CA LYS A 51 5.79 -36.48 0.82
C LYS A 51 4.40 -36.48 0.18
N ARG A 52 3.45 -37.26 0.69
CA ARG A 52 2.06 -37.24 0.19
C ARG A 52 1.40 -35.88 0.41
N LEU A 53 1.62 -35.26 1.58
CA LEU A 53 1.15 -33.92 1.86
C LEU A 53 1.76 -32.89 0.92
N GLY A 54 3.08 -32.94 0.70
CA GLY A 54 3.76 -32.06 -0.26
C GLY A 54 3.22 -32.22 -1.68
N ILE A 55 2.94 -33.45 -2.14
CA ILE A 55 2.31 -33.69 -3.45
C ILE A 55 0.94 -33.01 -3.52
N ALA A 56 0.09 -33.21 -2.50
CA ALA A 56 -1.26 -32.64 -2.46
C ALA A 56 -1.22 -31.11 -2.56
N LEU A 57 -0.31 -30.45 -1.83
CA LEU A 57 -0.12 -29.00 -1.88
C LEU A 57 0.39 -28.51 -3.23
N TYR A 58 1.32 -29.22 -3.87
CA TYR A 58 1.85 -28.84 -5.18
C TYR A 58 0.80 -29.01 -6.29
N LEU A 59 0.01 -30.08 -6.23
CA LEU A 59 -1.10 -30.31 -7.16
C LEU A 59 -2.16 -29.21 -7.03
N ASP A 60 -2.51 -28.85 -5.79
CA ASP A 60 -3.43 -27.75 -5.52
C ASP A 60 -2.89 -26.39 -6.01
N LYS A 61 -1.57 -26.15 -5.91
CA LYS A 61 -0.87 -24.98 -6.49
C LYS A 61 -0.68 -25.06 -8.02
N GLY A 62 -1.29 -26.03 -8.69
CA GLY A 62 -1.25 -26.17 -10.16
C GLY A 62 0.10 -26.59 -10.75
N ARG A 63 1.00 -27.18 -9.95
CA ARG A 63 2.30 -27.68 -10.43
C ARG A 63 2.13 -28.94 -11.27
N ASN A 64 2.95 -29.09 -12.32
CA ASN A 64 2.95 -30.28 -13.16
C ASN A 64 3.67 -31.47 -12.48
N TYR A 65 3.47 -32.67 -13.02
CA TYR A 65 4.00 -33.91 -12.43
C TYR A 65 5.53 -33.99 -12.42
N GLU A 66 6.20 -33.41 -13.42
CA GLU A 66 7.67 -33.46 -13.51
C GLU A 66 8.30 -32.56 -12.44
N ASP A 67 7.72 -31.39 -12.20
CA ASP A 67 8.11 -30.49 -11.11
C ASP A 67 7.94 -31.17 -9.74
N ILE A 68 6.80 -31.85 -9.52
CA ILE A 68 6.51 -32.54 -8.26
C ILE A 68 7.51 -33.69 -8.02
N LYS A 69 7.77 -34.49 -9.07
CA LYS A 69 8.71 -35.60 -9.03
C LYS A 69 10.11 -35.14 -8.66
N ASN A 70 10.59 -34.07 -9.29
CA ASN A 70 11.94 -33.55 -9.07
C ASN A 70 12.12 -32.93 -7.69
N ASN A 71 11.12 -32.16 -7.22
CA ASN A 71 11.20 -31.46 -5.93
C ASN A 71 10.97 -32.40 -4.74
N ILE A 72 9.97 -33.28 -4.81
CA ILE A 72 9.57 -34.14 -3.68
C ILE A 72 10.30 -35.49 -3.70
N LYS A 73 10.95 -35.83 -4.82
CA LYS A 73 11.67 -37.10 -5.03
C LYS A 73 10.75 -38.30 -4.81
N VAL A 74 9.71 -38.38 -5.64
CA VAL A 74 8.64 -39.40 -5.61
C VAL A 74 8.38 -39.97 -7.00
N SER A 75 7.74 -41.13 -7.10
CA SER A 75 7.39 -41.71 -8.40
C SER A 75 6.10 -41.08 -8.96
N SER A 76 5.93 -41.08 -10.28
CA SER A 76 4.69 -40.63 -10.93
C SER A 76 3.46 -41.43 -10.47
N ALA A 77 3.63 -42.71 -10.15
CA ALA A 77 2.57 -43.55 -9.59
C ALA A 77 2.13 -43.02 -8.21
N THR A 78 3.06 -42.59 -7.37
CA THR A 78 2.76 -41.98 -6.06
C THR A 78 1.98 -40.67 -6.22
N ILE A 79 2.33 -39.85 -7.23
CA ILE A 79 1.63 -38.60 -7.52
C ILE A 79 0.19 -38.88 -7.96
N ALA A 80 0.01 -39.85 -8.87
CA ALA A 80 -1.32 -40.26 -9.35
C ALA A 80 -2.23 -40.74 -8.21
N THR A 81 -1.71 -41.57 -7.30
CA THR A 81 -2.49 -42.04 -6.14
C THR A 81 -2.96 -40.89 -5.23
N VAL A 82 -2.14 -39.85 -5.04
CA VAL A 82 -2.55 -38.67 -4.24
C VAL A 82 -3.57 -37.83 -5.02
N ALA A 83 -3.36 -37.62 -6.32
CA ALA A 83 -4.26 -36.87 -7.19
C ALA A 83 -5.68 -37.47 -7.23
N GLU A 84 -5.80 -38.79 -7.34
CA GLU A 84 -7.09 -39.50 -7.35
C GLU A 84 -7.88 -39.28 -6.06
N ASN A 85 -7.19 -39.14 -4.92
CA ASN A 85 -7.80 -38.99 -3.61
C ASN A 85 -7.96 -37.53 -3.18
N LEU A 86 -7.48 -36.55 -3.97
CA LEU A 86 -7.44 -35.14 -3.57
C LEU A 86 -8.85 -34.56 -3.33
N GLY A 87 -9.87 -35.11 -4.00
CA GLY A 87 -11.27 -34.74 -3.80
C GLY A 87 -11.91 -35.26 -2.50
N ASN A 88 -11.23 -36.13 -1.75
CA ASN A 88 -11.76 -36.69 -0.50
C ASN A 88 -11.73 -35.62 0.62
N SER A 89 -12.75 -35.66 1.49
CA SER A 89 -12.96 -34.64 2.54
C SER A 89 -11.76 -34.42 3.45
N GLY A 90 -11.00 -35.47 3.77
CA GLY A 90 -9.79 -35.37 4.60
C GLY A 90 -8.67 -34.56 3.94
N TRP A 91 -8.44 -34.72 2.63
CA TRP A 91 -7.43 -33.93 1.91
C TRP A 91 -7.85 -32.48 1.76
N GLN A 92 -9.13 -32.25 1.44
CA GLN A 92 -9.69 -30.90 1.36
C GLN A 92 -9.58 -30.16 2.70
N GLU A 93 -9.88 -30.82 3.82
CA GLU A 93 -9.77 -30.22 5.15
C GLU A 93 -8.31 -29.94 5.55
N MET A 94 -7.36 -30.84 5.26
CA MET A 94 -5.93 -30.61 5.51
C MET A 94 -5.38 -29.46 4.66
N ILE A 95 -5.68 -29.42 3.35
CA ILE A 95 -5.26 -28.33 2.47
C ILE A 95 -5.90 -27.02 2.93
N ARG A 96 -7.19 -27.02 3.29
CA ARG A 96 -7.87 -25.83 3.84
C ARG A 96 -7.18 -25.34 5.11
N ARG A 97 -6.79 -26.23 6.03
CA ARG A 97 -6.08 -25.86 7.28
C ARG A 97 -4.67 -25.35 7.01
N ILE A 98 -3.90 -26.01 6.14
CA ILE A 98 -2.55 -25.56 5.78
C ILE A 98 -2.60 -24.25 5.00
N LYS A 99 -3.59 -24.05 4.13
CA LYS A 99 -3.85 -22.76 3.50
C LYS A 99 -4.27 -21.72 4.52
N ALA A 100 -5.11 -22.09 5.49
CA ALA A 100 -5.47 -21.21 6.59
C ALA A 100 -4.29 -20.93 7.53
N GLU A 101 -3.24 -21.76 7.59
CA GLU A 101 -1.97 -21.51 8.28
C GLU A 101 -0.95 -20.73 7.42
N GLU A 102 -0.87 -20.98 6.10
CA GLU A 102 -0.19 -20.10 5.12
C GLU A 102 -0.89 -18.73 5.03
N TRP A 103 -2.17 -18.66 5.39
CA TRP A 103 -3.01 -17.47 5.54
C TRP A 103 -3.29 -17.11 7.01
N ALA A 104 -2.64 -17.77 7.98
CA ALA A 104 -2.73 -17.38 9.38
C ALA A 104 -1.70 -16.29 9.65
N MET A 105 -2.19 -15.05 9.79
CA MET A 105 -1.53 -13.87 10.36
C MET A 105 -0.20 -13.48 9.70
N GLY A 106 -0.24 -13.13 8.40
CA GLY A 106 0.79 -12.27 7.82
C GLY A 106 0.71 -10.85 8.39
N LYS A 107 1.83 -10.12 8.39
CA LYS A 107 1.85 -8.68 8.63
C LYS A 107 1.68 -7.98 7.29
N PHE A 108 0.65 -7.14 7.16
CA PHE A 108 0.41 -6.38 5.94
C PHE A 108 0.42 -4.89 6.24
N TYR A 109 1.36 -4.17 5.63
CA TYR A 109 1.43 -2.72 5.69
C TYR A 109 1.02 -2.11 4.36
N ILE A 110 0.06 -1.19 4.40
CA ILE A 110 -0.35 -0.38 3.26
C ILE A 110 -0.40 1.10 3.64
N THR A 111 0.01 1.97 2.72
CA THR A 111 0.01 3.42 2.93
C THR A 111 -0.36 4.19 1.66
N THR A 112 -0.98 5.35 1.83
CA THR A 112 -1.28 6.29 0.74
C THR A 112 -0.24 7.41 0.69
N THR A 113 -0.26 8.21 -0.37
CA THR A 113 0.39 9.53 -0.35
C THR A 113 -0.29 10.46 0.66
N LEU A 114 0.44 11.52 1.02
CA LEU A 114 -0.05 12.55 1.92
C LEU A 114 -0.56 13.74 1.10
N PRO A 115 -1.87 14.06 1.12
CA PRO A 115 -2.37 15.29 0.54
C PRO A 115 -1.81 16.52 1.27
N TYR A 116 -1.55 17.58 0.49
CA TYR A 116 -1.25 18.90 1.04
C TYR A 116 -2.49 19.50 1.71
N VAL A 117 -2.33 20.09 2.89
CA VAL A 117 -3.43 20.75 3.64
C VAL A 117 -3.79 22.16 3.14
N ASN A 118 -3.42 22.49 1.90
CA ASN A 118 -3.67 23.80 1.29
C ASN A 118 -5.01 23.88 0.52
N ALA A 119 -5.76 22.77 0.49
CA ALA A 119 -7.06 22.69 -0.16
C ALA A 119 -7.96 21.70 0.57
N GLU A 120 -9.26 21.85 0.34
CA GLU A 120 -10.27 20.91 0.81
C GLU A 120 -10.09 19.53 0.16
N PRO A 121 -10.44 18.43 0.86
CA PRO A 121 -10.40 17.10 0.28
C PRO A 121 -11.30 16.97 -0.95
N HIS A 122 -10.78 16.39 -2.02
CA HIS A 122 -11.52 16.12 -3.24
C HIS A 122 -11.57 14.63 -3.57
N ILE A 123 -12.43 14.27 -4.52
CA ILE A 123 -12.70 12.87 -4.90
C ILE A 123 -11.45 12.07 -5.31
N GLY A 124 -10.45 12.71 -5.93
CA GLY A 124 -9.15 12.08 -6.21
C GLY A 124 -8.43 11.54 -4.97
N PHE A 125 -8.39 12.30 -3.86
CA PHE A 125 -7.81 11.83 -2.60
C PHE A 125 -8.66 10.72 -1.98
N ALA A 126 -9.99 10.87 -2.02
CA ALA A 126 -10.90 9.84 -1.54
C ALA A 126 -10.70 8.52 -2.29
N MET A 127 -10.52 8.56 -3.61
CA MET A 127 -10.28 7.37 -4.43
C MET A 127 -9.00 6.64 -4.01
N GLU A 128 -7.89 7.36 -3.80
CA GLU A 128 -6.64 6.75 -3.37
C GLU A 128 -6.78 6.04 -2.01
N ILE A 129 -7.38 6.72 -1.04
CA ILE A 129 -7.58 6.18 0.32
C ILE A 129 -8.59 5.02 0.33
N ILE A 130 -9.66 5.09 -0.46
CA ILE A 130 -10.66 4.00 -0.59
C ILE A 130 -10.05 2.75 -1.21
N ARG A 131 -9.17 2.90 -2.22
CA ARG A 131 -8.46 1.77 -2.83
C ARG A 131 -7.55 1.08 -1.83
N ALA A 132 -6.77 1.85 -1.07
CA ALA A 132 -5.95 1.32 0.01
C ALA A 132 -6.82 0.66 1.11
N ASP A 133 -7.96 1.27 1.45
CA ASP A 133 -8.87 0.77 2.46
C ASP A 133 -9.47 -0.60 2.12
N VAL A 134 -9.87 -0.81 0.85
CA VAL A 134 -10.40 -2.11 0.44
C VAL A 134 -9.34 -3.20 0.46
N LEU A 135 -8.10 -2.89 0.08
CA LEU A 135 -6.99 -3.83 0.22
C LEU A 135 -6.72 -4.14 1.70
N ALA A 136 -6.69 -3.13 2.57
CA ALA A 136 -6.53 -3.31 4.01
C ALA A 136 -7.65 -4.21 4.59
N ARG A 137 -8.92 -3.96 4.24
CA ARG A 137 -10.06 -4.77 4.68
C ARG A 137 -10.00 -6.20 4.15
N MET A 138 -9.60 -6.39 2.89
CA MET A 138 -9.42 -7.72 2.32
C MET A 138 -8.35 -8.51 3.09
N HIS A 139 -7.20 -7.90 3.36
CA HIS A 139 -6.14 -8.53 4.15
C HIS A 139 -6.60 -8.86 5.58
N ARG A 140 -7.32 -7.95 6.25
CA ARG A 140 -7.92 -8.24 7.58
C ARG A 140 -8.91 -9.42 7.52
N ALA A 141 -9.78 -9.46 6.51
CA ALA A 141 -10.73 -10.55 6.31
C ALA A 141 -10.06 -11.89 5.96
N LEU A 142 -8.84 -11.85 5.40
CA LEU A 142 -8.00 -13.02 5.19
C LEU A 142 -7.26 -13.47 6.47
N GLY A 143 -7.31 -12.69 7.56
CA GLY A 143 -6.67 -12.99 8.83
C GLY A 143 -5.30 -12.35 9.05
N ASP A 144 -4.86 -11.44 8.16
CA ASP A 144 -3.61 -10.69 8.35
C ASP A 144 -3.75 -9.64 9.45
N GLU A 145 -2.66 -9.43 10.19
CA GLU A 145 -2.54 -8.24 11.02
C GLU A 145 -2.16 -7.07 10.10
N VAL A 146 -3.05 -6.08 10.00
CA VAL A 146 -2.91 -4.97 9.06
C VAL A 146 -2.52 -3.69 9.79
N PHE A 147 -1.58 -2.96 9.22
CA PHE A 147 -1.36 -1.55 9.52
C PHE A 147 -1.65 -0.75 8.26
N PHE A 148 -2.63 0.15 8.31
CA PHE A 148 -2.99 1.04 7.22
C PHE A 148 -2.72 2.48 7.64
N ASN A 149 -1.75 3.12 6.99
CA ASN A 149 -1.37 4.51 7.21
C ASN A 149 -1.91 5.44 6.11
N THR A 150 -2.40 6.59 6.52
CA THR A 150 -2.65 7.76 5.65
C THR A 150 -2.31 9.02 6.45
N GLY A 151 -2.56 10.22 5.94
CA GLY A 151 -2.23 11.44 6.68
C GLY A 151 -2.26 12.73 5.88
N THR A 152 -1.44 13.69 6.28
CA THR A 152 -1.32 15.02 5.67
C THR A 152 0.11 15.52 5.58
N ASP A 153 0.44 16.15 4.44
CA ASP A 153 1.68 16.89 4.24
C ASP A 153 1.44 18.37 4.57
N GLU A 154 2.14 18.84 5.58
CA GLU A 154 1.87 20.08 6.28
C GLU A 154 2.99 21.11 6.14
N HIS A 155 4.08 20.81 5.43
CA HIS A 155 5.22 21.72 5.30
C HIS A 155 5.30 22.39 3.91
N GLY A 156 6.09 23.45 3.83
CA GLY A 156 6.42 24.12 2.58
C GLY A 156 5.83 25.53 2.42
N GLN A 157 6.32 26.22 1.39
CA GLN A 157 6.09 27.66 1.19
C GLN A 157 4.62 27.99 0.93
N LYS A 158 3.90 27.16 0.18
CA LYS A 158 2.49 27.41 -0.17
C LYS A 158 1.57 27.36 1.05
N ILE A 159 1.81 26.43 1.97
CA ILE A 159 1.06 26.33 3.23
C ILE A 159 1.34 27.55 4.11
N TYR A 160 2.61 27.95 4.21
CA TYR A 160 3.00 29.16 4.94
C TYR A 160 2.31 30.42 4.39
N GLN A 161 2.31 30.61 3.07
CA GLN A 161 1.64 31.75 2.42
C GLN A 161 0.15 31.77 2.74
N MET A 162 -0.53 30.63 2.62
CA MET A 162 -1.97 30.54 2.89
C MET A 162 -2.31 30.77 4.37
N ALA A 163 -1.47 30.30 5.30
CA ALA A 163 -1.63 30.59 6.72
C ALA A 163 -1.51 32.10 7.01
N VAL A 164 -0.50 32.77 6.41
CA VAL A 164 -0.31 34.21 6.53
C VAL A 164 -1.48 34.99 5.92
N GLU A 165 -1.95 34.60 4.73
CA GLU A 165 -3.14 35.20 4.09
C GLU A 165 -4.41 35.03 4.91
N ALA A 166 -4.55 33.90 5.62
CA ALA A 166 -5.64 33.63 6.55
C ALA A 166 -5.46 34.33 7.91
N GLY A 167 -4.33 34.99 8.16
CA GLY A 167 -4.01 35.62 9.45
C GLY A 167 -3.84 34.61 10.59
N GLN A 168 -3.43 33.38 10.28
CA GLN A 168 -3.25 32.29 11.23
C GLN A 168 -1.77 31.90 11.36
N GLU A 169 -1.39 31.41 12.55
CA GLU A 169 -0.11 30.73 12.72
C GLU A 169 -0.07 29.45 11.87
N PRO A 170 1.04 29.11 11.18
CA PRO A 170 1.08 27.96 10.27
C PRO A 170 0.68 26.62 10.90
N LYS A 171 1.06 26.37 12.15
CA LYS A 171 0.65 25.14 12.87
C LYS A 171 -0.87 25.09 13.05
N ALA A 172 -1.48 26.20 13.45
CA ALA A 172 -2.92 26.28 13.67
C ALA A 172 -3.68 26.12 12.35
N TYR A 173 -3.18 26.71 11.25
CA TYR A 173 -3.71 26.50 9.91
C TYR A 173 -3.65 25.02 9.50
N CYS A 174 -2.53 24.35 9.76
CA CYS A 174 -2.39 22.92 9.47
C CYS A 174 -3.32 22.06 10.35
N ASP A 175 -3.45 22.37 11.64
CA ASP A 175 -4.34 21.67 12.57
C ASP A 175 -5.81 21.74 12.11
N GLU A 176 -6.27 22.91 11.69
CA GLU A 176 -7.63 23.12 11.18
C GLU A 176 -7.88 22.31 9.90
N ASN A 177 -6.96 22.39 8.93
CA ASN A 177 -7.15 21.72 7.63
C ASN A 177 -6.93 20.20 7.72
N ALA A 178 -6.00 19.72 8.55
CA ALA A 178 -5.83 18.30 8.81
C ALA A 178 -7.09 17.67 9.44
N ALA A 179 -7.82 18.40 10.28
CA ALA A 179 -9.09 17.94 10.82
C ALA A 179 -10.14 17.68 9.72
N LYS A 180 -10.14 18.47 8.63
CA LYS A 180 -11.04 18.27 7.47
C LYS A 180 -10.72 16.97 6.73
N PHE A 181 -9.44 16.66 6.54
CA PHE A 181 -9.02 15.36 6.01
C PHE A 181 -9.37 14.22 6.98
N GLY A 182 -9.27 14.43 8.30
CA GLY A 182 -9.69 13.47 9.31
C GLY A 182 -11.18 13.12 9.26
N GLN A 183 -12.06 14.04 8.82
CA GLN A 183 -13.49 13.78 8.65
C GLN A 183 -13.78 12.72 7.58
N LEU A 184 -12.87 12.51 6.62
CA LEU A 184 -12.99 11.45 5.62
C LEU A 184 -13.10 10.07 6.26
N LYS A 185 -12.50 9.85 7.43
CA LYS A 185 -12.56 8.54 8.11
C LYS A 185 -13.99 8.11 8.37
N THR A 186 -14.75 8.99 9.02
CA THR A 186 -16.14 8.72 9.38
C THR A 186 -17.04 8.85 8.15
N GLY A 187 -16.86 9.91 7.35
CA GLY A 187 -17.71 10.19 6.19
C GLY A 187 -17.62 9.14 5.09
N LEU A 188 -16.47 8.48 4.93
CA LEU A 188 -16.23 7.46 3.90
C LEU A 188 -16.08 6.04 4.48
N ASN A 189 -16.37 5.84 5.77
CA ASN A 189 -16.23 4.56 6.46
C ASN A 189 -14.85 3.92 6.22
N LEU A 190 -13.78 4.65 6.51
CA LEU A 190 -12.40 4.20 6.32
C LEU A 190 -11.86 3.52 7.57
N SER A 191 -11.03 2.51 7.36
CA SER A 191 -10.46 1.61 8.35
C SER A 191 -8.95 1.80 8.55
N TYR A 192 -8.40 2.99 8.24
CA TYR A 192 -6.99 3.23 8.50
C TYR A 192 -6.67 3.20 10.01
N ASP A 193 -5.51 2.67 10.35
CA ASP A 193 -5.04 2.50 11.72
C ASP A 193 -4.30 3.75 12.21
N ASN A 194 -3.64 4.47 11.29
CA ASN A 194 -2.86 5.65 11.61
C ASN A 194 -3.15 6.82 10.64
N PHE A 195 -3.13 8.03 11.20
CA PHE A 195 -3.18 9.29 10.46
C PHE A 195 -1.92 10.10 10.81
N VAL A 196 -0.89 10.04 9.98
CA VAL A 196 0.38 10.74 10.21
C VAL A 196 0.28 12.19 9.79
N ARG A 197 0.88 13.09 10.57
CA ARG A 197 1.04 14.49 10.17
C ARG A 197 2.53 14.82 10.13
N THR A 198 2.99 15.49 9.08
CA THR A 198 4.43 15.83 9.00
C THR A 198 4.87 16.84 10.08
N THR A 199 3.92 17.52 10.74
CA THR A 199 4.19 18.35 11.93
C THR A 199 4.22 17.58 13.25
N ASP A 200 4.01 16.26 13.25
CA ASP A 200 4.13 15.44 14.46
C ASP A 200 5.60 15.36 14.91
N GLU A 201 5.85 15.56 16.20
CA GLU A 201 7.22 15.58 16.77
C GLU A 201 8.04 14.34 16.40
N HIS A 202 7.41 13.16 16.44
CA HIS A 202 8.07 11.91 16.07
C HIS A 202 8.49 11.89 14.58
N HIS A 203 7.66 12.44 13.69
CA HIS A 203 8.00 12.52 12.28
C HIS A 203 9.15 13.51 12.04
N ILE A 204 9.13 14.66 12.72
CA ILE A 204 10.20 15.66 12.65
C ILE A 204 11.56 15.03 13.01
N GLN A 205 11.60 14.30 14.12
CA GLN A 205 12.80 13.59 14.58
C GLN A 205 13.23 12.51 13.59
N ALA A 206 12.28 11.77 13.01
CA ALA A 206 12.57 10.75 12.01
C ALA A 206 13.19 11.37 10.74
N ALA A 207 12.64 12.46 10.22
CA ALA A 207 13.20 13.13 9.05
C ALA A 207 14.62 13.66 9.30
N GLN A 208 14.87 14.20 10.50
CA GLN A 208 16.21 14.65 10.90
C GLN A 208 17.20 13.49 11.04
N GLU A 209 16.78 12.34 11.56
CA GLU A 209 17.65 11.16 11.62
C GLU A 209 17.90 10.57 10.22
N PHE A 210 16.87 10.52 9.38
CA PHE A 210 17.00 10.06 8.01
C PHE A 210 17.99 10.92 7.21
N TRP A 211 17.94 12.24 7.40
CA TRP A 211 18.94 13.18 6.87
C TRP A 211 20.37 12.80 7.29
N LYS A 212 20.62 12.60 8.59
CA LYS A 212 21.94 12.24 9.11
C LYS A 212 22.48 10.96 8.48
N LEU A 213 21.64 9.95 8.28
CA LEU A 213 22.06 8.68 7.66
C LEU A 213 22.51 8.89 6.22
N CYS A 214 21.75 9.65 5.44
CA CYS A 214 22.09 9.95 4.04
C CYS A 214 23.34 10.85 3.93
N GLU A 215 23.49 11.79 4.86
CA GLU A 215 24.68 12.64 4.97
C GLU A 215 25.93 11.82 5.34
N ALA A 216 25.82 10.92 6.33
CA ALA A 216 26.89 10.02 6.74
C ALA A 216 27.34 9.07 5.61
N LYS A 217 26.43 8.72 4.69
CA LYS A 217 26.73 7.95 3.47
C LYS A 217 27.51 8.76 2.43
N GLY A 218 27.53 10.09 2.54
CA GLY A 218 28.16 11.01 1.58
C GLY A 218 27.27 11.39 0.40
N ASP A 219 25.97 11.11 0.49
CA ASP A 219 24.99 11.39 -0.57
C ASP A 219 24.31 12.76 -0.45
N ILE A 220 24.61 13.51 0.61
CA ILE A 220 24.17 14.90 0.76
C ILE A 220 25.36 15.82 0.57
N TYR A 221 25.20 16.83 -0.27
CA TYR A 221 26.22 17.86 -0.48
C TYR A 221 25.60 19.22 -0.72
N LYS A 222 26.32 20.28 -0.38
CA LYS A 222 25.88 21.65 -0.59
C LYS A 222 26.31 22.16 -1.97
N LYS A 223 25.42 22.87 -2.66
CA LYS A 223 25.70 23.49 -3.95
C LYS A 223 24.96 24.81 -4.08
N THR A 224 25.64 25.82 -4.60
CA THR A 224 25.00 27.05 -5.06
C THR A 224 24.26 26.80 -6.36
N TYR A 225 22.94 26.92 -6.32
CA TYR A 225 22.06 26.81 -7.47
C TYR A 225 21.75 28.22 -7.99
N LYS A 226 21.96 28.44 -9.29
CA LYS A 226 21.59 29.67 -9.99
C LYS A 226 20.53 29.34 -11.02
N VAL A 227 19.32 29.85 -10.83
CA VAL A 227 18.25 29.74 -11.83
C VAL A 227 17.71 31.07 -12.25
N LYS A 228 17.31 31.12 -13.52
CA LYS A 228 16.57 32.22 -14.09
C LYS A 228 15.09 31.92 -13.87
N TYR A 229 14.42 32.69 -13.03
CA TYR A 229 13.02 32.52 -12.70
C TYR A 229 12.18 33.55 -13.44
N CYS A 230 11.16 33.09 -14.18
CA CYS A 230 10.19 33.98 -14.81
C CYS A 230 9.00 34.18 -13.88
N VAL A 231 8.82 35.39 -13.36
CA VAL A 231 7.72 35.72 -12.43
C VAL A 231 6.36 35.44 -13.07
N GLY A 232 6.15 35.84 -14.33
CA GLY A 232 4.87 35.64 -15.01
C GLY A 232 4.55 34.17 -15.31
N CYS A 233 5.57 33.32 -15.50
CA CYS A 233 5.35 31.88 -15.63
C CYS A 233 5.33 31.14 -14.30
N GLU A 234 5.78 31.78 -13.22
CA GLU A 234 6.10 31.16 -11.94
C GLU A 234 6.96 29.88 -12.06
N LEU A 235 7.89 29.90 -13.01
CA LEU A 235 8.71 28.74 -13.35
C LEU A 235 10.17 29.14 -13.51
N GLU A 236 11.04 28.23 -13.09
CA GLU A 236 12.43 28.24 -13.52
C GLU A 236 12.51 28.08 -15.03
N LYS A 237 13.47 28.79 -15.62
CA LYS A 237 13.77 28.77 -17.04
C LYS A 237 15.20 28.31 -17.20
N THR A 238 15.36 27.20 -17.89
CA THR A 238 16.65 26.77 -18.40
C THR A 238 17.07 27.69 -19.55
N ASP A 239 18.37 27.76 -19.84
CA ASP A 239 18.86 28.59 -20.95
C ASP A 239 18.26 28.18 -22.31
N SER A 240 17.91 26.91 -22.48
CA SER A 240 17.22 26.38 -23.67
C SER A 240 15.76 26.84 -23.82
N GLU A 241 15.12 27.31 -22.75
CA GLU A 241 13.73 27.78 -22.76
C GLU A 241 13.61 29.31 -22.93
N LEU A 242 14.74 30.00 -23.07
CA LEU A 242 14.80 31.46 -23.17
C LEU A 242 15.15 31.89 -24.60
N GLU A 243 14.38 32.84 -25.12
CA GLU A 243 14.71 33.52 -26.38
C GLU A 243 15.37 34.86 -26.05
N GLU A 244 16.60 35.07 -26.54
CA GLU A 244 17.41 36.27 -26.24
C GLU A 244 17.54 36.58 -24.73
N GLY A 245 17.54 35.53 -23.88
CA GLY A 245 17.64 35.67 -22.43
C GLY A 245 16.36 36.19 -21.76
N LYS A 246 15.21 36.14 -22.45
CA LYS A 246 13.88 36.50 -21.93
C LYS A 246 12.93 35.31 -22.02
N CYS A 247 11.91 35.32 -21.16
CA CYS A 247 10.86 34.32 -21.26
C CYS A 247 10.00 34.59 -22.52
N PRO A 248 9.80 33.61 -23.43
CA PRO A 248 9.00 33.80 -24.64
C PRO A 248 7.54 34.19 -24.33
N LEU A 249 7.00 33.71 -23.21
CA LEU A 249 5.63 33.98 -22.76
C LEU A 249 5.50 35.34 -22.05
N HIS A 250 6.58 35.87 -21.49
CA HIS A 250 6.59 37.14 -20.75
C HIS A 250 7.81 37.99 -21.15
N PRO A 251 7.92 38.41 -22.42
CA PRO A 251 9.14 39.05 -22.96
C PRO A 251 9.41 40.44 -22.36
N THR A 252 8.39 41.06 -21.75
CA THR A 252 8.51 42.36 -21.07
C THR A 252 8.97 42.24 -19.62
N GLN A 253 8.93 41.04 -19.02
CA GLN A 253 9.33 40.82 -17.65
C GLN A 253 10.81 40.43 -17.55
N LYS A 254 11.51 41.01 -16.57
CA LYS A 254 12.88 40.61 -16.26
C LYS A 254 12.87 39.28 -15.52
N LEU A 255 13.64 38.32 -16.01
CA LEU A 255 13.94 37.10 -15.27
C LEU A 255 14.69 37.45 -13.99
N GLN A 256 14.31 36.83 -12.89
CA GLN A 256 15.03 36.94 -11.63
C GLN A 256 16.13 35.89 -11.59
N ASN A 257 17.36 36.30 -11.29
CA ASN A 257 18.42 35.35 -11.00
C ASN A 257 18.33 34.99 -9.52
N ILE A 258 17.84 33.79 -9.25
CA ILE A 258 17.80 33.24 -7.90
C ILE A 258 19.11 32.47 -7.71
N GLU A 259 19.98 33.01 -6.84
CA GLU A 259 21.18 32.35 -6.36
C GLU A 259 20.96 31.91 -4.92
N GLU A 260 20.86 30.59 -4.71
CA GLU A 260 20.65 30.00 -3.39
C GLU A 260 21.62 28.85 -3.18
N GLU A 261 22.22 28.81 -2.01
CA GLU A 261 22.96 27.64 -1.57
C GLU A 261 21.99 26.67 -0.90
N ASN A 262 21.79 25.51 -1.51
CA ASN A 262 20.92 24.46 -1.00
C ASN A 262 21.70 23.15 -0.90
N TYR A 263 21.22 22.24 -0.06
CA TYR A 263 21.68 20.86 -0.06
C TYR A 263 21.01 20.07 -1.19
N PHE A 264 21.76 19.14 -1.76
CA PHE A 264 21.38 18.28 -2.87
C PHE A 264 21.62 16.82 -2.48
N PHE A 265 20.72 15.95 -2.93
CA PHE A 265 20.86 14.51 -2.83
C PHE A 265 21.51 13.95 -4.10
N ARG A 266 22.49 13.07 -3.94
CA ARG A 266 23.22 12.37 -5.01
C ARG A 266 22.38 11.28 -5.68
N PHE A 267 21.25 11.65 -6.24
CA PHE A 267 20.35 10.73 -6.91
C PHE A 267 21.03 9.99 -8.08
N SER A 268 21.99 10.65 -8.73
CA SER A 268 22.80 10.06 -9.80
C SER A 268 23.56 8.79 -9.38
N ASN A 269 23.94 8.65 -8.10
CA ASN A 269 24.65 7.48 -7.58
C ASN A 269 23.78 6.20 -7.58
N TYR A 270 22.45 6.32 -7.67
CA TYR A 270 21.51 5.22 -7.45
C TYR A 270 20.97 4.60 -8.73
N GLN A 271 21.35 5.12 -9.91
CA GLN A 271 20.82 4.67 -11.20
C GLN A 271 20.89 3.14 -11.38
N GLN A 272 22.06 2.54 -11.19
CA GLN A 272 22.24 1.09 -11.38
C GLN A 272 21.53 0.26 -10.31
N LYS A 273 21.44 0.75 -9.07
CA LYS A 273 20.74 0.07 -7.99
C LYS A 273 19.23 0.02 -8.23
N LEU A 274 18.65 1.12 -8.73
CA LEU A 274 17.23 1.17 -9.09
C LEU A 274 16.89 0.27 -10.28
N LEU A 275 17.74 0.25 -11.32
CA LEU A 275 17.56 -0.69 -12.43
C LEU A 275 17.65 -2.14 -11.95
N GLY A 276 18.58 -2.45 -11.04
CA GLY A 276 18.69 -3.75 -10.39
C GLY A 276 17.43 -4.13 -9.60
N LEU A 277 16.83 -3.19 -8.86
CA LEU A 277 15.56 -3.39 -8.16
C LEU A 277 14.44 -3.80 -9.14
N TYR A 278 14.27 -3.03 -10.22
CA TYR A 278 13.19 -3.30 -11.19
C TYR A 278 13.39 -4.61 -11.97
N GLN A 279 14.64 -5.01 -12.18
CA GLN A 279 14.97 -6.30 -12.79
C GLN A 279 14.70 -7.46 -11.83
N ALA A 280 15.06 -7.31 -10.56
CA ALA A 280 14.87 -8.35 -9.54
C ALA A 280 13.39 -8.51 -9.15
N GLN A 281 12.61 -7.44 -9.26
CA GLN A 281 11.20 -7.42 -8.91
C GLN A 281 10.37 -6.79 -10.05
N PRO A 282 9.94 -7.59 -11.05
CA PRO A 282 9.17 -7.10 -12.20
C PRO A 282 7.80 -6.50 -11.85
N ASP A 283 7.27 -6.80 -10.67
CA ASP A 283 6.00 -6.31 -10.15
C ASP A 283 6.17 -5.24 -9.05
N PHE A 284 7.37 -4.67 -8.92
CA PHE A 284 7.64 -3.63 -7.91
C PHE A 284 6.74 -2.40 -8.10
N VAL A 285 6.53 -1.96 -9.34
CA VAL A 285 5.57 -0.92 -9.71
C VAL A 285 4.43 -1.54 -10.51
N MET A 286 3.22 -1.45 -9.97
CA MET A 286 2.01 -1.84 -10.68
C MET A 286 1.25 -0.61 -11.15
N PRO A 287 0.79 -0.56 -12.42
CA PRO A 287 0.91 -1.57 -13.47
C PRO A 287 2.28 -1.55 -14.16
N ASP A 288 2.58 -2.62 -14.91
CA ASP A 288 3.87 -2.85 -15.57
C ASP A 288 4.32 -1.71 -16.51
N PHE A 289 3.39 -1.07 -17.22
CA PHE A 289 3.71 0.05 -18.09
C PHE A 289 4.26 1.27 -17.32
N ARG A 290 3.90 1.45 -16.04
CA ARG A 290 4.47 2.49 -15.18
C ARG A 290 5.89 2.13 -14.73
N GLN A 291 6.16 0.86 -14.47
CA GLN A 291 7.53 0.39 -14.23
C GLN A 291 8.41 0.65 -15.46
N ASN A 292 7.90 0.36 -16.65
CA ASN A 292 8.61 0.60 -17.91
C ASN A 292 8.87 2.08 -18.16
N GLU A 293 7.90 2.96 -17.88
CA GLU A 293 8.07 4.42 -17.93
C GLU A 293 9.25 4.86 -17.03
N MET A 294 9.31 4.35 -15.81
CA MET A 294 10.40 4.68 -14.87
C MET A 294 11.73 4.06 -15.22
N ARG A 295 11.73 2.84 -15.76
CA ARG A 295 12.95 2.21 -16.28
C ARG A 295 13.57 3.07 -17.38
N ILE A 296 12.79 3.52 -18.36
CA ILE A 296 13.26 4.39 -19.45
C ILE A 296 13.77 5.72 -18.90
N PHE A 297 13.05 6.32 -17.95
CA PHE A 297 13.51 7.55 -17.28
C PHE A 297 14.87 7.38 -16.61
N ILE A 298 15.08 6.28 -15.87
CA ILE A 298 16.34 6.01 -15.17
C ILE A 298 17.48 5.69 -16.15
N GLU A 299 17.19 4.95 -17.23
CA GLU A 299 18.15 4.67 -18.32
C GLU A 299 18.63 5.96 -19.00
N GLY A 300 17.78 6.98 -19.08
CA GLY A 300 18.11 8.31 -19.61
C GLY A 300 19.11 9.12 -18.78
N GLY A 301 19.42 8.67 -17.55
CA GLY A 301 20.39 9.32 -16.67
C GLY A 301 19.72 10.11 -15.54
N LEU A 302 20.15 9.83 -14.30
CA LEU A 302 19.61 10.51 -13.12
C LEU A 302 20.41 11.77 -12.78
N GLN A 303 19.69 12.85 -12.45
CA GLN A 303 20.26 14.12 -12.00
C GLN A 303 19.99 14.32 -10.51
N ASP A 304 21.00 14.83 -9.80
CA ASP A 304 20.90 15.20 -8.40
C ASP A 304 19.86 16.30 -8.21
N PHE A 305 19.09 16.23 -7.12
CA PHE A 305 18.01 17.18 -6.83
C PHE A 305 18.17 17.83 -5.47
N SER A 306 17.67 19.04 -5.33
CA SER A 306 17.76 19.78 -4.08
C SER A 306 16.80 19.23 -3.03
N ILE A 307 17.31 19.04 -1.82
CA ILE A 307 16.61 18.51 -0.65
C ILE A 307 16.52 19.49 0.51
N SER A 308 16.93 20.75 0.31
CA SER A 308 16.70 21.83 1.28
C SER A 308 16.35 23.14 0.60
N ARG A 309 15.84 24.09 1.39
CA ARG A 309 15.67 25.50 1.02
C ARG A 309 16.10 26.40 2.17
N LEU A 310 16.50 27.63 1.84
CA LEU A 310 16.76 28.66 2.86
C LEU A 310 15.50 28.93 3.71
N LYS A 311 15.66 28.91 5.03
CA LYS A 311 14.60 29.21 6.00
C LYS A 311 14.01 30.61 5.80
N SER A 312 14.81 31.58 5.34
CA SER A 312 14.34 32.93 5.02
C SER A 312 13.35 32.98 3.85
N LYS A 313 13.31 31.96 2.99
CA LYS A 313 12.38 31.86 1.85
C LYS A 313 11.25 30.86 2.10
N MET A 314 11.56 29.79 2.82
CA MET A 314 10.60 28.76 3.23
C MET A 314 10.73 28.54 4.74
N PRO A 315 10.08 29.37 5.57
CA PRO A 315 10.26 29.31 7.03
C PRO A 315 9.49 28.16 7.68
N TRP A 316 8.54 27.55 6.98
CA TRP A 316 7.68 26.49 7.50
C TRP A 316 8.12 25.11 7.00
N GLY A 317 8.81 24.37 7.88
CA GLY A 317 9.26 23.00 7.66
C GLY A 317 10.28 22.57 8.70
N ILE A 318 10.89 21.39 8.49
CA ILE A 318 11.85 20.77 9.41
C ILE A 318 13.25 21.36 9.20
N GLU A 319 13.92 21.80 10.26
CA GLU A 319 15.30 22.29 10.16
C GLU A 319 16.27 21.15 9.80
N VAL A 320 17.22 21.46 8.90
CA VAL A 320 18.32 20.55 8.58
C VAL A 320 19.18 20.33 9.82
N HIS A 321 19.53 19.07 10.09
CA HIS A 321 20.40 18.75 11.21
C HIS A 321 21.75 19.46 11.08
N GLY A 322 22.13 20.25 12.09
CA GLY A 322 23.40 21.00 12.11
C GLY A 322 23.41 22.30 11.29
N ASP A 323 22.34 22.64 10.55
CA ASP A 323 22.22 23.88 9.78
C ASP A 323 20.81 24.49 9.91
N PRO A 324 20.53 25.29 10.97
CA PRO A 324 19.21 25.87 11.22
C PRO A 324 18.84 26.98 10.21
N THR A 325 19.75 27.34 9.30
CA THR A 325 19.46 28.30 8.21
C THR A 325 18.73 27.64 7.04
N GLN A 326 18.65 26.30 7.04
CA GLN A 326 18.09 25.49 5.98
C GLN A 326 16.94 24.64 6.51
N ILE A 327 15.90 24.52 5.70
CA ILE A 327 14.73 23.68 5.94
C ILE A 327 14.76 22.51 4.96
N ILE A 328 14.54 21.29 5.44
CA ILE A 328 14.40 20.07 4.65
C ILE A 328 13.26 20.29 3.65
N TYR A 329 13.55 20.06 2.38
CA TYR A 329 12.61 20.30 1.30
C TYR A 329 11.60 19.16 1.20
N VAL A 330 10.33 19.55 1.15
CA VAL A 330 9.09 18.75 1.14
C VAL A 330 9.25 17.27 0.80
N TRP A 331 9.78 16.88 -0.37
CA TRP A 331 9.87 15.45 -0.72
C TRP A 331 10.78 14.63 0.20
N PHE A 332 11.89 15.19 0.68
CA PHE A 332 12.80 14.48 1.59
C PHE A 332 12.20 14.34 3.00
N ASP A 333 11.32 15.25 3.37
CA ASP A 333 10.53 15.26 4.61
C ASP A 333 9.34 14.29 4.49
N ALA A 334 8.40 14.61 3.61
CA ALA A 334 7.13 13.92 3.48
C ALA A 334 7.30 12.42 3.20
N LEU A 335 8.28 11.98 2.40
CA LEU A 335 8.47 10.55 2.10
C LEU A 335 8.88 9.72 3.34
N VAL A 336 9.47 10.34 4.37
CA VAL A 336 9.85 9.63 5.61
C VAL A 336 8.61 9.16 6.40
N ASN A 337 7.42 9.71 6.10
CA ASN A 337 6.17 9.32 6.77
C ASN A 337 5.91 7.81 6.74
N TYR A 338 6.33 7.15 5.66
CA TYR A 338 6.12 5.71 5.43
C TYR A 338 6.82 4.82 6.46
N ILE A 339 7.88 5.32 7.09
CA ILE A 339 8.61 4.58 8.12
C ILE A 339 8.45 5.22 9.50
N SER A 340 8.28 6.55 9.57
CA SER A 340 8.06 7.23 10.85
C SER A 340 6.72 6.84 11.47
N CYS A 341 5.66 6.61 10.69
CA CYS A 341 4.38 6.14 11.24
C CYS A 341 4.50 4.77 11.94
N LEU A 342 5.55 3.99 11.63
CA LEU A 342 5.87 2.70 12.24
C LEU A 342 6.78 2.83 13.47
N GLY A 343 7.05 4.04 13.93
CA GLY A 343 7.89 4.31 15.11
C GLY A 343 9.38 4.42 14.83
N TRP A 344 9.82 4.34 13.57
CA TRP A 344 11.23 4.54 13.22
C TRP A 344 11.62 6.02 13.40
N PRO A 345 12.80 6.34 13.98
CA PRO A 345 13.89 5.43 14.37
C PRO A 345 13.84 4.96 15.82
N GLU A 346 13.05 5.59 16.69
CA GLU A 346 13.11 5.37 18.14
C GLU A 346 12.49 4.04 18.60
N ASN A 347 11.24 3.77 18.20
CA ASN A 347 10.51 2.55 18.54
C ASN A 347 10.31 1.68 17.30
N THR A 348 11.35 0.90 16.99
CA THR A 348 11.38 0.10 15.75
C THR A 348 10.58 -1.20 15.78
N LYS A 349 9.75 -1.46 16.81
CA LYS A 349 8.98 -2.72 16.89
C LYS A 349 8.05 -2.87 15.68
N ARG A 350 7.14 -1.90 15.47
CA ARG A 350 6.23 -1.93 14.31
C ARG A 350 7.00 -1.83 13.01
N PHE A 351 8.03 -0.99 12.94
CA PHE A 351 8.89 -0.89 11.76
C PHE A 351 9.44 -2.27 11.34
N LYS A 352 9.99 -3.06 12.27
CA LYS A 352 10.53 -4.40 11.98
C LYS A 352 9.45 -5.42 11.60
N GLU A 353 8.23 -5.25 12.11
CA GLU A 353 7.11 -6.17 11.84
C GLU A 353 6.44 -5.88 10.49
N PHE A 354 6.37 -4.60 10.10
CA PHE A 354 5.52 -4.13 8.99
C PHE A 354 6.29 -3.57 7.79
N TRP A 355 7.52 -3.08 7.95
CA TRP A 355 8.34 -2.61 6.84
C TRP A 355 9.11 -3.78 6.21
N PRO A 356 9.11 -3.95 4.88
CA PRO A 356 8.60 -3.03 3.85
C PRO A 356 7.10 -3.15 3.55
N GLY A 357 6.47 -2.00 3.26
CA GLY A 357 5.03 -1.89 2.98
C GLY A 357 4.66 -1.65 1.52
N VAL A 358 3.38 -1.80 1.23
CA VAL A 358 2.74 -1.46 -0.04
C VAL A 358 2.34 0.01 -0.06
N GLN A 359 2.66 0.73 -1.13
CA GLN A 359 2.31 2.14 -1.32
C GLN A 359 1.25 2.27 -2.40
N VAL A 360 0.22 3.08 -2.17
CA VAL A 360 -0.79 3.45 -3.16
C VAL A 360 -0.62 4.93 -3.46
N CYS A 361 -0.48 5.29 -4.74
CA CYS A 361 -0.31 6.67 -5.15
C CYS A 361 -0.95 6.96 -6.51
N GLY A 362 -1.26 8.24 -6.77
CA GLY A 362 -1.53 8.73 -8.12
C GLY A 362 -0.29 8.75 -9.02
N LYS A 363 -0.50 8.78 -10.34
CA LYS A 363 0.57 8.85 -11.35
C LYS A 363 1.43 10.14 -11.31
N ASP A 364 0.96 11.20 -10.67
CA ASP A 364 1.78 12.40 -10.37
C ASP A 364 2.92 12.14 -9.39
N ASN A 365 2.78 11.10 -8.56
CA ASN A 365 3.76 10.72 -7.56
C ASN A 365 4.68 9.57 -8.03
N LEU A 366 4.55 9.13 -9.29
CA LEU A 366 5.26 7.99 -9.84
C LEU A 366 6.78 8.06 -9.59
N ARG A 367 7.42 9.16 -9.97
CA ARG A 367 8.88 9.34 -9.82
C ARG A 367 9.30 9.40 -8.35
N GLN A 368 8.49 10.08 -7.52
CA GLN A 368 8.76 10.31 -6.11
C GLN A 368 8.73 8.99 -5.35
N GLN A 369 7.71 8.16 -5.58
CA GLN A 369 7.52 6.89 -4.89
C GLN A 369 8.45 5.79 -5.39
N THR A 370 8.60 5.66 -6.72
CA THR A 370 9.24 4.48 -7.30
C THR A 370 10.75 4.66 -7.51
N ALA A 371 11.24 5.90 -7.61
CA ALA A 371 12.65 6.16 -7.85
C ALA A 371 13.30 7.00 -6.74
N MET A 372 12.78 8.19 -6.44
CA MET A 372 13.40 9.10 -5.46
C MET A 372 13.41 8.49 -4.06
N TRP A 373 12.25 8.04 -3.58
CA TRP A 373 12.12 7.41 -2.26
C TRP A 373 13.00 6.17 -2.13
N GLN A 374 13.05 5.34 -3.18
CA GLN A 374 13.84 4.11 -3.16
C GLN A 374 15.35 4.40 -3.11
N ALA A 375 15.82 5.40 -3.86
CA ALA A 375 17.20 5.85 -3.76
C ALA A 375 17.54 6.42 -2.38
N MET A 376 16.63 7.20 -1.79
CA MET A 376 16.78 7.72 -0.43
C MET A 376 16.86 6.59 0.61
N LEU A 377 15.98 5.59 0.54
CA LEU A 377 16.03 4.40 1.41
C LEU A 377 17.35 3.64 1.26
N MET A 378 17.82 3.44 0.02
CA MET A 378 19.11 2.80 -0.25
C MET A 378 20.31 3.61 0.28
N SER A 379 20.19 4.94 0.38
CA SER A 379 21.20 5.81 0.98
C SER A 379 21.23 5.70 2.49
N ALA A 380 20.05 5.65 3.12
CA ALA A 380 19.88 5.41 4.54
C ALA A 380 20.14 3.94 4.97
N ASP A 381 20.57 3.07 4.04
CA ASP A 381 20.73 1.62 4.23
C ASP A 381 19.47 0.92 4.79
N LEU A 382 18.29 1.39 4.36
CA LEU A 382 16.98 0.80 4.70
C LEU A 382 16.41 -0.03 3.54
N PRO A 383 15.58 -1.05 3.80
CA PRO A 383 14.89 -1.80 2.75
C PRO A 383 14.01 -0.88 1.90
N THR A 384 13.97 -1.13 0.58
CA THR A 384 13.03 -0.49 -0.35
C THR A 384 11.58 -0.83 0.00
N SER A 385 10.61 -0.10 -0.56
CA SER A 385 9.19 -0.46 -0.46
C SER A 385 8.95 -1.91 -0.93
N LYS A 386 7.83 -2.51 -0.51
CA LYS A 386 7.46 -3.86 -0.97
C LYS A 386 6.91 -3.80 -2.39
N GLN A 387 6.06 -2.82 -2.67
CA GLN A 387 5.41 -2.61 -3.96
C GLN A 387 4.77 -1.22 -3.99
N VAL A 388 4.63 -0.64 -5.18
CA VAL A 388 3.95 0.65 -5.41
C VAL A 388 2.84 0.46 -6.44
N LEU A 389 1.59 0.72 -6.05
CA LEU A 389 0.42 0.74 -6.92
C LEU A 389 0.16 2.17 -7.38
N VAL A 390 0.22 2.38 -8.69
CA VAL A 390 0.14 3.70 -9.32
C VAL A 390 -1.17 3.82 -10.09
N GLY A 391 -2.10 4.58 -9.53
CA GLY A 391 -3.43 4.82 -10.09
C GLY A 391 -3.46 5.90 -11.18
N GLY A 392 -4.50 5.82 -12.03
CA GLY A 392 -4.87 6.89 -12.95
C GLY A 392 -5.49 8.11 -12.25
N PHE A 393 -5.75 9.18 -13.00
CA PHE A 393 -6.46 10.36 -12.48
C PHE A 393 -7.96 10.30 -12.72
N LEU A 394 -8.67 11.09 -11.93
CA LEU A 394 -10.07 11.41 -12.18
C LEU A 394 -10.17 12.70 -13.01
N THR A 395 -11.00 12.67 -14.04
CA THR A 395 -11.49 13.85 -14.75
C THR A 395 -12.96 14.09 -14.41
N SER A 396 -13.48 15.27 -14.71
CA SER A 396 -14.91 15.58 -14.66
C SER A 396 -15.30 16.28 -15.95
N GLY A 397 -16.16 15.65 -16.75
CA GLY A 397 -16.54 16.16 -18.08
C GLY A 397 -15.36 16.24 -19.05
N GLY A 398 -14.40 15.32 -18.93
CA GLY A 398 -13.17 15.28 -19.72
C GLY A 398 -12.10 16.30 -19.33
N GLN A 399 -12.33 17.08 -18.27
CA GLN A 399 -11.37 18.06 -17.75
C GLN A 399 -10.73 17.56 -16.46
N LYS A 400 -9.46 17.92 -16.24
CA LYS A 400 -8.78 17.65 -14.96
C LYS A 400 -9.57 18.30 -13.83
N ILE A 401 -9.80 17.56 -12.74
CA ILE A 401 -10.42 18.10 -11.53
C ILE A 401 -9.46 19.12 -10.90
N SER A 402 -9.89 20.37 -10.77
CA SER A 402 -9.13 21.41 -10.08
C SER A 402 -10.04 22.47 -9.47
N LYS A 403 -9.53 23.12 -8.42
CA LYS A 403 -10.21 24.26 -7.79
C LYS A 403 -10.38 25.43 -8.74
N SER A 404 -9.39 25.68 -9.61
CA SER A 404 -9.40 26.80 -10.57
C SER A 404 -10.47 26.68 -11.64
N LEU A 405 -10.88 25.45 -12.00
CA LEU A 405 -11.93 25.18 -12.98
C LEU A 405 -13.32 25.08 -12.35
N GLY A 406 -13.43 25.13 -11.01
CA GLY A 406 -14.71 25.02 -10.30
C GLY A 406 -15.37 23.64 -10.42
N ASN A 407 -14.67 22.63 -10.95
CA ASN A 407 -15.18 21.27 -11.15
C ASN A 407 -14.73 20.30 -10.04
N THR A 408 -14.41 20.83 -8.85
CA THR A 408 -13.97 20.01 -7.72
C THR A 408 -15.16 19.26 -7.12
N ILE A 409 -15.04 17.94 -7.00
CA ILE A 409 -16.06 17.09 -6.39
C ILE A 409 -15.67 16.81 -4.94
N ASN A 410 -16.53 17.23 -4.01
CA ASN A 410 -16.38 16.96 -2.59
C ASN A 410 -16.91 15.54 -2.27
N PRO A 411 -16.06 14.61 -1.81
CA PRO A 411 -16.48 13.24 -1.54
C PRO A 411 -17.44 13.14 -0.34
N LEU A 412 -17.38 14.06 0.63
CA LEU A 412 -18.26 14.05 1.79
C LEU A 412 -19.70 14.42 1.41
N GLU A 413 -19.89 15.36 0.50
CA GLU A 413 -21.22 15.73 -0.01
C GLU A 413 -21.89 14.56 -0.73
N TRP A 414 -21.13 13.79 -1.51
CA TRP A 414 -21.66 12.60 -2.18
C TRP A 414 -21.95 11.47 -1.19
N ALA A 415 -21.07 11.26 -0.21
CA ALA A 415 -21.29 10.27 0.83
C ALA A 415 -22.50 10.61 1.71
N GLU A 416 -22.74 11.90 2.01
CA GLU A 416 -23.93 12.36 2.74
C GLU A 416 -25.22 12.14 1.92
N LYS A 417 -25.18 12.48 0.62
CA LYS A 417 -26.36 12.37 -0.25
C LYS A 417 -26.74 10.94 -0.61
N TYR A 418 -25.76 10.07 -0.88
CA TYR A 418 -25.99 8.74 -1.45
C TYR A 418 -25.49 7.57 -0.57
N GLY A 419 -24.77 7.87 0.50
CA GLY A 419 -24.14 6.88 1.38
C GLY A 419 -22.67 6.60 1.02
N ALA A 420 -21.85 6.37 2.05
CA ALA A 420 -20.43 6.06 1.91
C ALA A 420 -20.18 4.81 1.05
N ASP A 421 -20.96 3.74 1.25
CA ASP A 421 -20.82 2.48 0.53
C ASP A 421 -21.10 2.64 -0.96
N ALA A 422 -22.04 3.51 -1.34
CA ALA A 422 -22.32 3.83 -2.73
C ALA A 422 -21.14 4.53 -3.41
N LEU A 423 -20.55 5.53 -2.73
CA LEU A 423 -19.35 6.21 -3.23
C LEU A 423 -18.16 5.25 -3.38
N ARG A 424 -17.92 4.42 -2.38
CA ARG A 424 -16.87 3.41 -2.41
C ARG A 424 -17.09 2.43 -3.55
N TYR A 425 -18.30 1.88 -3.68
CA TYR A 425 -18.66 0.96 -4.77
C TYR A 425 -18.38 1.59 -6.13
N PHE A 426 -18.86 2.82 -6.36
CA PHE A 426 -18.67 3.51 -7.63
C PHE A 426 -17.18 3.68 -7.98
N LEU A 427 -16.37 4.18 -7.04
CA LEU A 427 -14.94 4.42 -7.26
C LEU A 427 -14.11 3.14 -7.47
N LEU A 428 -14.65 1.98 -7.08
CA LEU A 428 -13.99 0.68 -7.22
C LEU A 428 -14.47 -0.13 -8.42
N SER A 429 -15.73 0.05 -8.84
CA SER A 429 -16.36 -0.73 -9.90
C SER A 429 -16.46 0.01 -11.24
N GLU A 430 -16.68 1.33 -11.22
CA GLU A 430 -16.96 2.13 -12.43
C GLU A 430 -15.75 2.94 -12.91
N VAL A 431 -14.72 3.03 -12.07
CA VAL A 431 -13.50 3.82 -12.31
C VAL A 431 -12.33 2.87 -12.51
N SER A 432 -11.61 3.05 -13.63
CA SER A 432 -10.40 2.26 -13.90
C SER A 432 -9.35 2.49 -12.83
N VAL A 433 -8.71 1.40 -12.38
CA VAL A 433 -7.65 1.49 -11.36
C VAL A 433 -6.45 2.25 -11.91
N PHE A 434 -6.01 1.90 -13.11
CA PHE A 434 -4.72 2.30 -13.67
C PHE A 434 -4.81 3.38 -14.76
N GLU A 435 -5.97 3.53 -15.38
CA GLU A 435 -6.21 4.51 -16.45
C GLU A 435 -6.98 5.71 -15.93
N ASP A 436 -6.87 6.83 -16.63
CA ASP A 436 -7.66 8.01 -16.30
C ASP A 436 -9.14 7.74 -16.56
N SER A 437 -10.00 8.20 -15.66
CA SER A 437 -11.43 7.93 -15.71
C SER A 437 -12.24 9.19 -15.44
N ASP A 438 -13.27 9.40 -16.24
CA ASP A 438 -14.17 10.54 -16.04
C ASP A 438 -15.22 10.23 -14.97
N VAL A 439 -15.46 11.17 -14.06
CA VAL A 439 -16.44 11.05 -12.99
C VAL A 439 -17.42 12.21 -13.09
N THR A 440 -18.70 11.87 -13.23
CA THR A 440 -19.81 12.82 -13.25
C THR A 440 -20.91 12.34 -12.31
N VAL A 441 -21.75 13.28 -11.85
CA VAL A 441 -22.92 12.95 -11.03
C VAL A 441 -23.85 11.99 -11.78
N ASP A 442 -24.06 12.21 -13.09
CA ASP A 442 -24.93 11.35 -13.90
C ASP A 442 -24.42 9.90 -13.95
N ARG A 443 -23.12 9.69 -14.18
CA ARG A 443 -22.52 8.34 -14.15
C ARG A 443 -22.65 7.70 -12.77
N PHE A 444 -22.50 8.50 -11.72
CA PHE A 444 -22.67 8.04 -10.35
C PHE A 444 -24.10 7.61 -10.06
N GLU A 445 -25.09 8.43 -10.40
CA GLU A 445 -26.51 8.15 -10.20
C GLU A 445 -26.97 6.95 -11.04
N GLU A 446 -26.48 6.82 -12.27
CA GLU A 446 -26.75 5.65 -13.13
C GLU A 446 -26.24 4.36 -12.50
N ALA A 447 -24.98 4.34 -12.04
CA ALA A 447 -24.39 3.17 -11.37
C ALA A 447 -25.11 2.83 -10.06
N TYR A 448 -25.46 3.86 -9.26
CA TYR A 448 -26.24 3.69 -8.04
C TYR A 448 -27.60 3.03 -8.32
N GLN A 449 -28.35 3.56 -9.29
CA GLN A 449 -29.68 3.04 -9.61
C GLN A 449 -29.60 1.64 -10.20
N THR A 450 -28.69 1.41 -11.15
CA THR A 450 -28.61 0.15 -11.89
C THR A 450 -28.05 -0.98 -11.03
N ASN A 451 -26.90 -0.77 -10.39
CA ASN A 451 -26.15 -1.84 -9.74
C ASN A 451 -26.55 -2.03 -8.27
N LEU A 452 -26.77 -0.93 -7.55
CA LEU A 452 -27.06 -0.99 -6.11
C LEU A 452 -28.55 -1.11 -5.85
N ALA A 453 -29.35 -0.13 -6.28
CA ALA A 453 -30.80 -0.15 -6.00
C ALA A 453 -31.50 -1.28 -6.76
N ASN A 454 -31.36 -1.32 -8.08
CA ASN A 454 -32.05 -2.30 -8.92
C ASN A 454 -31.40 -3.68 -8.94
N GLY A 455 -30.09 -3.75 -8.72
CA GLY A 455 -29.36 -5.01 -8.58
C GLY A 455 -29.52 -5.59 -7.18
N ILE A 456 -28.60 -5.22 -6.29
CA ILE A 456 -28.50 -5.81 -4.94
C ILE A 456 -29.76 -5.54 -4.10
N GLY A 457 -30.27 -4.31 -4.12
CA GLY A 457 -31.42 -3.90 -3.32
C GLY A 457 -32.69 -4.67 -3.65
N ASN A 458 -33.08 -4.70 -4.93
CA ASN A 458 -34.25 -5.47 -5.37
C ASN A 458 -34.07 -6.98 -5.15
N LEU A 459 -32.86 -7.52 -5.35
CA LEU A 459 -32.59 -8.93 -5.07
C LEU A 459 -32.80 -9.22 -3.58
N ALA A 460 -32.22 -8.43 -2.69
CA ALA A 460 -32.36 -8.57 -1.24
C ALA A 460 -33.83 -8.48 -0.81
N ALA A 461 -34.58 -7.50 -1.32
CA ALA A 461 -36.01 -7.34 -1.00
C ALA A 461 -36.85 -8.55 -1.46
N ARG A 462 -36.56 -9.10 -2.64
CA ARG A 462 -37.24 -10.30 -3.15
C ARG A 462 -36.90 -11.54 -2.33
N VAL A 463 -35.63 -11.73 -1.98
CA VAL A 463 -35.19 -12.85 -1.12
C VAL A 463 -35.84 -12.75 0.25
N ALA A 464 -35.86 -11.57 0.87
CA ALA A 464 -36.52 -11.35 2.15
C ALA A 464 -38.03 -11.68 2.09
N THR A 465 -38.71 -11.22 1.04
CA THR A 465 -40.15 -11.51 0.82
C THR A 465 -40.41 -13.01 0.65
N MET A 466 -39.53 -13.72 -0.07
CA MET A 466 -39.66 -15.19 -0.22
C MET A 466 -39.41 -15.90 1.11
N ALA A 467 -38.39 -15.49 1.85
CA ALA A 467 -38.06 -16.03 3.16
C ALA A 467 -39.22 -15.86 4.15
N GLU A 468 -39.87 -14.69 4.15
CA GLU A 468 -41.06 -14.42 4.96
C GLU A 468 -42.23 -15.35 4.57
N LYS A 469 -42.52 -15.47 3.27
CA LYS A 469 -43.60 -16.33 2.75
C LYS A 469 -43.43 -17.80 3.13
N ILE A 470 -42.21 -18.31 3.15
CA ILE A 470 -41.94 -19.71 3.54
C ILE A 470 -41.66 -19.85 5.04
N SER A 471 -41.76 -18.77 5.82
CA SER A 471 -41.43 -18.75 7.25
C SER A 471 -40.04 -19.34 7.52
N LEU A 472 -39.05 -18.95 6.70
CA LEU A 472 -37.68 -19.45 6.80
C LEU A 472 -37.11 -19.11 8.17
N LYS A 473 -36.79 -20.15 8.95
CA LYS A 473 -36.02 -19.99 10.18
C LYS A 473 -34.54 -19.98 9.80
N VAL A 474 -33.95 -18.79 9.78
CA VAL A 474 -32.50 -18.65 9.63
C VAL A 474 -31.88 -19.12 10.96
N PRO A 475 -30.97 -20.11 10.96
CA PRO A 475 -30.22 -20.45 12.17
C PRO A 475 -29.48 -19.19 12.65
N GLU A 476 -29.39 -18.98 13.96
CA GLU A 476 -28.49 -17.96 14.55
C GLU A 476 -27.03 -18.37 14.33
N GLN A 477 -26.57 -18.41 13.09
CA GLN A 477 -25.16 -18.36 12.78
C GLN A 477 -24.82 -16.88 12.67
N LYS A 478 -24.15 -16.36 13.69
CA LYS A 478 -23.38 -15.13 13.54
C LYS A 478 -22.32 -15.41 12.49
N MET A 479 -22.54 -14.93 11.27
CA MET A 479 -21.41 -14.68 10.38
C MET A 479 -20.61 -13.56 11.03
N GLU A 480 -19.52 -13.92 11.70
CA GLU A 480 -18.47 -12.96 12.03
C GLU A 480 -17.85 -12.51 10.71
N ILE A 481 -18.45 -11.52 10.07
CA ILE A 481 -17.76 -10.74 9.06
C ILE A 481 -16.96 -9.72 9.87
N SER A 482 -15.69 -10.04 10.11
CA SER A 482 -14.71 -9.19 10.81
C SER A 482 -14.45 -7.90 10.05
#